data_AF-A0A8J2LD52-F1
#
_entry.id   AF-A0A8J2LD52-F1
#
_cell.length_a   1.000
_cell.length_b   1.000
_cell.length_c   1.000
_cell.angle_alpha   90.00
_cell.angle_beta   90.00
_cell.angle_gamma   90.00
#
_symmetry.space_group_name_H-M   'P 1'
#
loop_
_entity.id
_entity.type
_entity.pdbx_description
1 polymer ?
#
loop_
_entity_poly.entity_id
_entity_poly.type
_entity_poly.pdbx_seq_one_letter_code
_entity_poly.pdbx_strand_id
1 'polypeptide(L)'
;QLNPNRVHYMFVGREAGIRRLLKAESFQSLLYKTAIVFEGSERIVEKWQLSLENIEKFDPFDVIRNNHIRVASYPYKVYIVRNKSNEPIGGMAYNFMSNMASHYNCTFTFGHKGHQNINRMPNGTWNGFIGDLISNSVDLAFWLANSPTRNSVLDFTTHAHTMSLDFFTPLPQKTIKWYGVLFVFQRDLWVSIGISTLCVVLVLFLQVREGTGDPSTFKILRIPLCSLLQQPSNNIPQKIRVLSGMFFFYSIIVNTCFSCNLAAFLTFPEMDPLPTTPEQLAQMTHVHVTVVHYAGAISDIFFKQSSSPTVLKIKERLEKTNPKEMIRALKKTAVTRNSALINFRPLGQITIAENLTLHPGFNVACISHAQKILQIH
;
A
#
# COMPACT_ATOMS: atom_id res chain seq x y z
N GLN A 1 -3.78 18.35 -15.94
CA GLN A 1 -3.27 17.07 -16.48
C GLN A 1 -3.67 15.95 -15.50
N LEU A 2 -4.24 14.85 -15.97
CA LEU A 2 -4.77 13.77 -15.12
C LEU A 2 -3.63 12.88 -14.60
N ASN A 3 -3.61 12.63 -13.29
CA ASN A 3 -2.58 11.83 -12.61
C ASN A 3 -2.73 10.33 -12.97
N PRO A 4 -1.71 9.68 -13.57
CA PRO A 4 -1.80 8.30 -14.07
C PRO A 4 -1.92 7.21 -12.99
N ASN A 5 -1.80 7.57 -11.70
CA ASN A 5 -1.81 6.62 -10.57
C ASN A 5 -3.17 6.48 -9.86
N ARG A 6 -4.22 7.15 -10.34
CA ARG A 6 -5.55 7.12 -9.73
C ARG A 6 -6.58 6.61 -10.73
N VAL A 7 -7.24 5.52 -10.37
CA VAL A 7 -8.33 4.95 -11.15
C VAL A 7 -9.64 5.52 -10.59
N HIS A 8 -10.32 6.35 -11.36
CA HIS A 8 -11.59 6.98 -10.93
C HIS A 8 -12.75 6.14 -11.42
N TYR A 9 -13.69 5.83 -10.53
CA TYR A 9 -14.86 5.01 -10.86
C TYR A 9 -16.11 5.87 -10.96
N MET A 10 -16.98 5.54 -11.92
CA MET A 10 -18.12 6.37 -12.29
C MET A 10 -19.31 5.57 -12.80
N PHE A 11 -20.47 6.20 -12.71
CA PHE A 11 -21.68 5.88 -13.46
C PHE A 11 -21.49 6.12 -14.95
N VAL A 12 -22.04 5.20 -15.76
CA VAL A 12 -21.93 5.25 -17.21
C VAL A 12 -23.25 4.86 -17.88
N GLY A 13 -23.62 5.60 -18.94
CA GLY A 13 -24.68 5.27 -19.92
C GLY A 13 -24.38 5.87 -21.31
N ARG A 14 -25.07 5.41 -22.38
CA ARG A 14 -24.90 5.92 -23.76
C ARG A 14 -26.22 6.44 -24.38
N GLU A 15 -26.11 7.61 -24.99
CA GLU A 15 -26.97 8.42 -25.90
C GLU A 15 -28.45 8.10 -26.24
N ALA A 16 -28.98 6.87 -26.20
CA ALA A 16 -30.37 6.65 -26.67
C ALA A 16 -31.43 6.89 -25.58
N GLY A 17 -31.13 6.53 -24.32
CA GLY A 17 -31.98 6.85 -23.16
C GLY A 17 -31.70 8.24 -22.59
N ILE A 18 -30.47 8.75 -22.77
CA ILE A 18 -29.96 9.96 -22.12
C ILE A 18 -30.11 11.22 -23.01
N ARG A 19 -30.42 11.10 -24.31
CA ARG A 19 -30.76 12.30 -25.12
C ARG A 19 -32.07 12.99 -24.75
N ARG A 20 -32.92 12.38 -23.89
CA ARG A 20 -34.00 13.12 -23.18
C ARG A 20 -33.52 13.83 -21.90
N LEU A 21 -32.36 13.43 -21.37
CA LEU A 21 -31.73 13.94 -20.14
C LEU A 21 -30.71 15.06 -20.35
N LEU A 22 -30.07 15.14 -21.52
CA LEU A 22 -28.88 15.98 -21.73
C LEU A 22 -29.05 17.08 -22.78
N LYS A 23 -30.26 17.60 -22.99
CA LYS A 23 -30.44 18.91 -23.64
C LYS A 23 -30.28 20.03 -22.60
N ALA A 24 -29.07 20.20 -22.09
CA ALA A 24 -28.65 21.49 -21.56
C ALA A 24 -27.12 21.51 -21.47
N GLU A 25 -26.49 22.49 -22.10
CA GLU A 25 -25.11 22.90 -21.87
C GLU A 25 -24.85 23.32 -20.39
N SER A 26 -25.82 23.17 -19.49
CA SER A 26 -25.76 23.60 -18.10
C SER A 26 -24.89 22.73 -17.20
N PHE A 27 -24.48 21.52 -17.60
CA PHE A 27 -23.53 20.74 -16.79
C PHE A 27 -22.09 21.31 -16.87
N GLN A 28 -21.78 22.14 -17.87
CA GLN A 28 -20.54 22.94 -17.87
C GLN A 28 -20.59 24.09 -16.85
N SER A 29 -21.78 24.60 -16.50
CA SER A 29 -21.93 25.79 -15.66
C SER A 29 -21.69 25.56 -14.17
N LEU A 30 -21.82 24.31 -13.67
CA LEU A 30 -21.52 24.01 -12.26
C LEU A 30 -20.00 23.99 -11.95
N LEU A 31 -19.15 24.11 -12.97
CA LEU A 31 -17.69 24.27 -12.87
C LEU A 31 -17.19 25.70 -13.17
N TYR A 32 -18.06 26.65 -13.54
CA TYR A 32 -17.66 28.02 -13.90
C TYR A 32 -17.68 29.02 -12.72
N LYS A 33 -17.24 28.59 -11.53
CA LYS A 33 -16.91 29.51 -10.41
C LYS A 33 -15.42 29.66 -10.11
N THR A 34 -14.55 29.13 -10.95
CA THR A 34 -13.10 29.39 -10.87
C THR A 34 -12.48 29.46 -12.27
N ALA A 35 -12.31 30.69 -12.77
CA ALA A 35 -11.22 31.23 -13.61
C ALA A 35 -10.48 30.25 -14.58
N ILE A 36 -10.32 30.51 -15.88
CA ILE A 36 -9.46 31.56 -16.48
C ILE A 36 -9.73 31.62 -18.00
N VAL A 37 -9.70 32.84 -18.51
CA VAL A 37 -9.67 33.31 -19.91
C VAL A 37 -8.60 32.60 -20.76
N PHE A 38 -8.96 32.12 -21.95
CA PHE A 38 -8.13 32.25 -23.16
C PHE A 38 -9.03 32.38 -24.39
N GLU A 39 -8.82 33.50 -25.08
CA GLU A 39 -9.46 33.99 -26.29
C GLU A 39 -8.77 33.36 -27.51
N GLY A 40 -9.52 32.85 -28.49
CA GLY A 40 -8.92 32.45 -29.78
C GLY A 40 -9.72 31.48 -30.64
N SER A 41 -10.20 32.01 -31.78
CA SER A 41 -10.74 31.34 -32.98
C SER A 41 -12.24 30.97 -33.02
N GLU A 42 -12.88 31.63 -33.97
CA GLU A 42 -14.29 31.66 -34.32
C GLU A 42 -14.80 30.35 -34.94
N ARG A 43 -15.94 29.86 -34.45
CA ARG A 43 -17.07 29.39 -35.27
C ARG A 43 -18.29 29.18 -34.38
N ILE A 44 -19.18 30.16 -34.37
CA ILE A 44 -20.48 30.08 -33.69
C ILE A 44 -21.41 29.24 -34.58
N VAL A 45 -21.72 28.02 -34.14
CA VAL A 45 -22.84 27.24 -34.68
C VAL A 45 -24.01 27.41 -33.70
N GLU A 46 -25.02 28.16 -34.15
CA GLU A 46 -26.35 28.38 -33.54
C GLU A 46 -26.40 28.81 -32.07
N LYS A 47 -26.76 30.08 -31.88
CA LYS A 47 -26.98 30.76 -30.61
C LYS A 47 -28.33 30.33 -30.00
N TRP A 48 -28.36 29.26 -29.21
CA TRP A 48 -29.51 29.00 -28.32
C TRP A 48 -29.42 29.94 -27.12
N GLN A 49 -30.21 31.01 -27.11
CA GLN A 49 -30.37 31.86 -25.92
C GLN A 49 -31.15 31.09 -24.85
N LEU A 50 -30.45 30.30 -24.03
CA LEU A 50 -30.97 29.78 -22.77
C LEU A 50 -30.94 30.92 -21.74
N SER A 51 -32.11 31.44 -21.37
CA SER A 51 -32.25 32.40 -20.28
C SER A 51 -31.92 31.73 -18.93
N LEU A 52 -31.18 32.44 -18.08
CA LEU A 52 -30.75 31.99 -16.74
C LEU A 52 -31.90 31.49 -15.84
N GLU A 53 -33.13 31.97 -16.06
CA GLU A 53 -34.34 31.54 -15.33
C GLU A 53 -34.71 30.06 -15.55
N ASN A 54 -34.32 29.45 -16.68
CA ASN A 54 -34.67 28.05 -17.00
C ASN A 54 -33.65 27.03 -16.47
N ILE A 55 -32.47 27.47 -16.04
CA ILE A 55 -31.42 26.59 -15.49
C ILE A 55 -31.75 26.20 -14.04
N GLU A 56 -32.38 27.09 -13.26
CA GLU A 56 -32.78 26.82 -11.88
C GLU A 56 -33.95 25.82 -11.76
N LYS A 57 -34.73 25.63 -12.84
CA LYS A 57 -35.87 24.69 -12.87
C LYS A 57 -35.54 23.32 -13.49
N PHE A 58 -34.34 23.14 -14.02
CA PHE A 58 -33.95 21.88 -14.63
C PHE A 58 -33.47 20.91 -13.54
N ASP A 59 -34.31 19.97 -13.15
CA ASP A 59 -33.88 18.81 -12.37
C ASP A 59 -33.28 17.77 -13.33
N PRO A 60 -31.94 17.59 -13.36
CA PRO A 60 -31.29 16.65 -14.27
C PRO A 60 -31.67 15.19 -13.99
N PHE A 61 -32.42 14.90 -12.93
CA PHE A 61 -32.89 13.57 -12.57
C PHE A 61 -34.40 13.36 -12.83
N ASP A 62 -35.09 14.31 -13.44
CA ASP A 62 -36.51 14.16 -13.81
C ASP A 62 -36.78 12.93 -14.70
N VAL A 63 -35.82 12.55 -15.55
CA VAL A 63 -35.97 11.37 -16.42
C VAL A 63 -35.73 10.06 -15.66
N ILE A 64 -35.16 10.13 -14.45
CA ILE A 64 -35.04 8.97 -13.58
C ILE A 64 -36.30 8.82 -12.71
N ARG A 65 -36.99 9.93 -12.42
CA ARG A 65 -38.18 9.95 -11.57
C ARG A 65 -39.25 9.01 -12.11
N ASN A 66 -39.78 8.15 -11.24
CA ASN A 66 -40.83 7.16 -11.55
C ASN A 66 -40.46 6.11 -12.62
N ASN A 67 -39.20 6.01 -13.04
CA ASN A 67 -38.75 5.02 -14.02
C ASN A 67 -38.09 3.80 -13.39
N HIS A 68 -37.95 2.73 -14.19
CA HIS A 68 -37.20 1.53 -13.81
C HIS A 68 -35.79 1.59 -14.39
N ILE A 69 -34.76 1.46 -13.55
CA ILE A 69 -33.35 1.54 -13.94
C ILE A 69 -32.72 0.15 -13.89
N ARG A 70 -32.15 -0.30 -14.99
CA ARG A 70 -31.33 -1.53 -15.04
C ARG A 70 -29.88 -1.17 -14.73
N VAL A 71 -29.31 -1.79 -13.71
CA VAL A 71 -27.98 -1.46 -13.20
C VAL A 71 -27.03 -2.65 -13.29
N ALA A 72 -25.86 -2.45 -13.89
CA ALA A 72 -24.75 -3.39 -13.84
C ALA A 72 -23.77 -3.01 -12.73
N SER A 73 -23.20 -4.01 -12.06
CA SER A 73 -22.16 -3.81 -11.05
C SER A 73 -21.34 -5.07 -10.92
N TYR A 74 -20.10 -4.93 -10.45
CA TYR A 74 -19.26 -6.08 -10.15
C TYR A 74 -19.85 -6.96 -9.04
N PRO A 75 -19.71 -8.29 -9.12
CA PRO A 75 -20.24 -9.23 -8.14
C PRO A 75 -19.27 -9.43 -6.96
N TYR A 76 -18.58 -8.37 -6.53
CA TYR A 76 -17.77 -8.41 -5.31
C TYR A 76 -18.62 -7.89 -4.15
N LYS A 77 -18.50 -8.53 -2.98
CA LYS A 77 -19.27 -8.19 -1.77
C LYS A 77 -19.16 -6.71 -1.37
N VAL A 78 -18.04 -6.07 -1.70
CA VAL A 78 -17.83 -4.62 -1.51
C VAL A 78 -18.91 -3.79 -2.20
N TYR A 79 -19.29 -4.21 -3.41
CA TYR A 79 -20.22 -3.48 -4.25
C TYR A 79 -21.64 -4.00 -4.12
N ILE A 80 -21.82 -5.33 -4.16
CA ILE A 80 -23.13 -5.97 -3.99
C ILE A 80 -23.00 -7.19 -3.08
N VAL A 81 -23.76 -7.18 -2.00
CA VAL A 81 -24.02 -8.33 -1.13
C VAL A 81 -25.34 -8.95 -1.57
N ARG A 82 -25.33 -10.26 -1.83
CA ARG A 82 -26.52 -11.03 -2.21
C ARG A 82 -26.85 -12.06 -1.13
N ASN A 83 -28.14 -12.33 -0.93
CA ASN A 83 -28.61 -13.40 -0.06
C ASN A 83 -28.41 -14.78 -0.71
N LYS A 84 -28.70 -15.87 0.02
CA LYS A 84 -28.66 -17.26 -0.48
C LYS A 84 -29.58 -17.47 -1.70
N SER A 85 -30.70 -16.74 -1.78
CA SER A 85 -31.60 -16.72 -2.94
C SER A 85 -31.10 -15.85 -4.11
N ASN A 86 -29.86 -15.35 -4.05
CA ASN A 86 -29.21 -14.48 -5.03
C ASN A 86 -29.83 -13.08 -5.19
N GLU A 87 -30.68 -12.66 -4.26
CA GLU A 87 -31.26 -11.31 -4.24
C GLU A 87 -30.27 -10.30 -3.64
N PRO A 88 -30.11 -9.10 -4.23
CA PRO A 88 -29.24 -8.07 -3.69
C PRO A 88 -29.85 -7.47 -2.42
N ILE A 89 -29.11 -7.55 -1.30
CA ILE A 89 -29.57 -7.11 0.02
C ILE A 89 -28.74 -5.95 0.58
N GLY A 90 -27.60 -5.62 -0.04
CA GLY A 90 -26.70 -4.61 0.47
C GLY A 90 -25.45 -4.42 -0.39
N GLY A 91 -24.48 -3.70 0.15
CA GLY A 91 -23.25 -3.31 -0.55
C GLY A 91 -23.31 -1.87 -1.06
N MET A 92 -22.15 -1.33 -1.44
CA MET A 92 -22.03 0.08 -1.80
C MET A 92 -22.94 0.49 -2.98
N ALA A 93 -23.02 -0.35 -4.01
CA ALA A 93 -23.85 -0.10 -5.19
C ALA A 93 -25.34 -0.17 -4.83
N TYR A 94 -25.74 -1.18 -4.05
CA TYR A 94 -27.13 -1.35 -3.63
C TYR A 94 -27.61 -0.19 -2.75
N ASN A 95 -26.82 0.20 -1.75
CA ASN A 95 -27.18 1.29 -0.84
C ASN A 95 -27.29 2.62 -1.60
N PHE A 96 -26.38 2.87 -2.55
CA PHE A 96 -26.47 4.04 -3.41
C PHE A 96 -27.76 4.04 -4.23
N MET A 97 -28.07 2.93 -4.92
CA MET A 97 -29.27 2.82 -5.73
C MET A 97 -30.55 2.90 -4.90
N SER A 98 -30.55 2.33 -3.69
CA SER A 98 -31.68 2.38 -2.76
C SER A 98 -31.96 3.82 -2.29
N ASN A 99 -30.92 4.58 -1.94
CA ASN A 99 -31.06 5.98 -1.57
C ASN A 99 -31.52 6.85 -2.76
N MET A 100 -31.04 6.55 -3.97
CA MET A 100 -31.51 7.23 -5.17
C MET A 100 -32.98 6.90 -5.47
N ALA A 101 -33.36 5.63 -5.30
CA ALA A 101 -34.73 5.17 -5.49
C ALA A 101 -35.72 5.83 -4.53
N SER A 102 -35.34 5.99 -3.25
CA SER A 102 -36.20 6.67 -2.27
C SER A 102 -36.33 8.17 -2.55
N HIS A 103 -35.25 8.82 -3.00
CA HIS A 103 -35.26 10.26 -3.27
C HIS A 103 -36.03 10.62 -4.56
N TYR A 104 -35.88 9.82 -5.61
CA TYR A 104 -36.50 10.09 -6.93
C TYR A 104 -37.71 9.20 -7.23
N ASN A 105 -38.21 8.44 -6.25
CA ASN A 105 -39.35 7.53 -6.41
C ASN A 105 -39.21 6.60 -7.64
N CYS A 106 -38.02 6.03 -7.84
CA CYS A 106 -37.73 5.15 -8.98
C CYS A 106 -37.54 3.70 -8.52
N THR A 107 -37.58 2.75 -9.45
CA THR A 107 -37.30 1.34 -9.16
C THR A 107 -36.03 0.90 -9.88
N PHE A 108 -35.34 -0.13 -9.39
CA PHE A 108 -34.12 -0.61 -10.03
C PHE A 108 -33.96 -2.11 -9.93
N THR A 109 -33.23 -2.68 -10.90
CA THR A 109 -32.81 -4.09 -10.89
C THR A 109 -31.32 -4.20 -11.17
N PHE A 110 -30.66 -5.13 -10.49
CA PHE A 110 -29.26 -5.46 -10.76
C PHE A 110 -29.14 -6.63 -11.72
N GLY A 111 -28.54 -6.41 -12.87
CA GLY A 111 -28.32 -7.43 -13.90
C GLY A 111 -27.17 -7.09 -14.83
N HIS A 112 -26.51 -8.11 -15.35
CA HIS A 112 -25.45 -8.00 -16.36
C HIS A 112 -25.55 -9.20 -17.29
N LYS A 113 -25.54 -8.99 -18.60
CA LYS A 113 -25.64 -10.08 -19.60
C LYS A 113 -24.27 -10.62 -20.03
N GLY A 114 -23.20 -9.85 -19.83
CA GLY A 114 -21.89 -10.11 -20.44
C GLY A 114 -20.79 -10.71 -19.55
N HIS A 115 -19.56 -10.73 -20.10
CA HIS A 115 -18.33 -11.07 -19.37
C HIS A 115 -17.97 -9.99 -18.34
N GLN A 116 -17.29 -10.32 -17.24
CA GLN A 116 -16.80 -9.31 -16.27
C GLN A 116 -15.59 -8.51 -16.80
N ASN A 117 -14.94 -9.03 -17.83
CA ASN A 117 -13.79 -8.41 -18.49
C ASN A 117 -14.24 -7.26 -19.38
N ILE A 118 -13.42 -6.21 -19.46
CA ILE A 118 -13.73 -4.98 -20.20
C ILE A 118 -12.64 -4.72 -21.22
N ASN A 119 -12.68 -5.46 -22.31
CA ASN A 119 -11.78 -5.37 -23.44
C ASN A 119 -12.46 -4.71 -24.64
N ARG A 120 -11.68 -3.93 -25.38
CA ARG A 120 -12.01 -3.58 -26.75
C ARG A 120 -11.58 -4.74 -27.65
N MET A 121 -12.52 -5.32 -28.37
CA MET A 121 -12.31 -6.44 -29.27
C MET A 121 -11.69 -5.95 -30.59
N PRO A 122 -11.03 -6.82 -31.39
CA PRO A 122 -10.40 -6.43 -32.66
C PRO A 122 -11.37 -5.85 -33.69
N ASN A 123 -12.63 -6.29 -33.67
CA ASN A 123 -13.72 -5.77 -34.49
C ASN A 123 -14.21 -4.37 -34.05
N GLY A 124 -13.59 -3.76 -33.04
CA GLY A 124 -13.94 -2.45 -32.50
C GLY A 124 -15.09 -2.47 -31.49
N THR A 125 -15.76 -3.61 -31.26
CA THR A 125 -16.83 -3.71 -30.25
C THR A 125 -16.24 -3.86 -28.85
N TRP A 126 -17.06 -3.59 -27.84
CA TRP A 126 -16.67 -3.72 -26.44
C TRP A 126 -17.45 -4.85 -25.77
N ASN A 127 -16.80 -5.52 -24.82
CA ASN A 127 -17.46 -6.50 -23.95
C ASN A 127 -17.57 -5.98 -22.51
N GLY A 128 -18.23 -6.79 -21.68
CA GLY A 128 -18.54 -6.47 -20.29
C GLY A 128 -19.41 -5.22 -20.15
N PHE A 129 -19.27 -4.50 -19.05
CA PHE A 129 -20.17 -3.38 -18.74
C PHE A 129 -20.24 -2.34 -19.85
N ILE A 130 -19.15 -2.10 -20.57
CA ILE A 130 -19.15 -1.16 -21.70
C ILE A 130 -20.01 -1.68 -22.85
N GLY A 131 -19.90 -2.96 -23.19
CA GLY A 131 -20.74 -3.58 -24.23
C GLY A 131 -22.23 -3.58 -23.84
N ASP A 132 -22.52 -3.87 -22.58
CA ASP A 132 -23.89 -3.89 -22.04
C ASP A 132 -24.54 -2.50 -22.11
N LEU A 133 -23.78 -1.44 -21.82
CA LEU A 133 -24.24 -0.06 -21.94
C LEU A 133 -24.39 0.40 -23.40
N ILE A 134 -23.48 0.00 -24.28
CA ILE A 134 -23.57 0.31 -25.72
C ILE A 134 -24.79 -0.41 -26.36
N SER A 135 -25.11 -1.62 -25.90
CA SER A 135 -26.22 -2.42 -26.41
C SER A 135 -27.57 -2.14 -25.75
N ASN A 136 -27.66 -1.13 -24.88
CA ASN A 136 -28.85 -0.78 -24.09
C ASN A 136 -29.43 -1.97 -23.29
N SER A 137 -28.59 -2.94 -22.90
CA SER A 137 -29.02 -4.03 -22.02
C SER A 137 -29.14 -3.57 -20.57
N VAL A 138 -28.37 -2.53 -20.22
CA VAL A 138 -28.25 -1.89 -18.92
C VAL A 138 -28.31 -0.38 -19.12
N ASP A 139 -28.95 0.34 -18.20
CA ASP A 139 -29.08 1.80 -18.26
C ASP A 139 -27.94 2.50 -17.53
N LEU A 140 -27.39 1.83 -16.50
CA LEU A 140 -26.37 2.39 -15.60
C LEU A 140 -25.33 1.33 -15.20
N ALA A 141 -24.04 1.61 -15.34
CA ALA A 141 -22.99 0.76 -14.74
C ALA A 141 -22.39 1.41 -13.49
N PHE A 142 -22.50 0.73 -12.35
CA PHE A 142 -21.88 1.15 -11.11
C PHE A 142 -20.41 0.72 -11.08
N TRP A 143 -19.56 1.65 -10.67
CA TRP A 143 -18.15 1.39 -10.42
C TRP A 143 -17.37 0.92 -11.65
N LEU A 144 -17.45 1.67 -12.75
CA LEU A 144 -16.58 1.50 -13.91
C LEU A 144 -15.44 2.52 -13.90
N ALA A 145 -14.21 2.04 -14.06
CA ALA A 145 -13.03 2.87 -14.09
C ALA A 145 -12.93 3.73 -15.37
N ASN A 146 -12.60 5.00 -15.24
CA ASN A 146 -12.45 5.95 -16.34
C ASN A 146 -11.11 5.81 -17.06
N SER A 147 -11.12 5.90 -18.38
CA SER A 147 -9.89 6.02 -19.19
C SER A 147 -10.19 6.80 -20.46
N PRO A 148 -9.19 7.44 -21.09
CA PRO A 148 -9.43 8.18 -22.33
C PRO A 148 -10.13 7.34 -23.41
N THR A 149 -9.76 6.07 -23.53
CA THR A 149 -10.36 5.10 -24.46
C THR A 149 -11.78 4.68 -24.12
N ARG A 150 -12.19 4.79 -22.85
CA ARG A 150 -13.55 4.50 -22.40
C ARG A 150 -14.44 5.74 -22.48
N ASN A 151 -13.89 6.90 -22.13
CA ASN A 151 -14.57 8.20 -22.25
C ASN A 151 -14.90 8.56 -23.71
N SER A 152 -14.17 8.01 -24.69
CA SER A 152 -14.49 8.24 -26.11
C SER A 152 -15.74 7.50 -26.60
N VAL A 153 -16.24 6.52 -25.83
CA VAL A 153 -17.41 5.72 -26.21
C VAL A 153 -18.59 5.88 -25.25
N LEU A 154 -18.36 6.43 -24.07
CA LEU A 154 -19.30 6.43 -22.97
C LEU A 154 -19.15 7.71 -22.17
N ASP A 155 -20.26 8.22 -21.64
CA ASP A 155 -20.26 9.38 -20.76
C ASP A 155 -20.10 8.94 -19.31
N PHE A 156 -19.17 9.58 -18.61
CA PHE A 156 -18.85 9.35 -17.20
C PHE A 156 -19.31 10.58 -16.41
N THR A 157 -19.98 10.40 -15.26
CA THR A 157 -20.28 11.48 -14.29
C THR A 157 -19.00 12.11 -13.68
N THR A 158 -19.10 12.89 -12.60
CA THR A 158 -17.95 13.38 -11.82
C THR A 158 -17.48 12.35 -10.78
N HIS A 159 -16.16 12.22 -10.58
CA HIS A 159 -15.56 11.08 -9.90
C HIS A 159 -16.04 10.93 -8.46
N ALA A 160 -16.82 9.88 -8.20
CA ALA A 160 -17.40 9.61 -6.89
C ALA A 160 -16.35 9.05 -5.91
N HIS A 161 -15.41 8.24 -6.41
CA HIS A 161 -14.39 7.61 -5.59
C HIS A 161 -13.10 7.33 -6.36
N THR A 162 -11.98 7.30 -5.64
CA THR A 162 -10.64 6.99 -6.17
C THR A 162 -10.15 5.68 -5.56
N MET A 163 -9.72 4.72 -6.39
CA MET A 163 -9.03 3.53 -5.88
C MET A 163 -7.55 3.55 -6.23
N SER A 164 -6.76 3.02 -5.31
CA SER A 164 -5.35 2.74 -5.51
C SER A 164 -5.11 1.26 -5.79
N LEU A 165 -4.06 1.00 -6.56
CA LEU A 165 -3.47 -0.31 -6.69
C LEU A 165 -2.36 -0.44 -5.63
N ASP A 166 -2.51 -1.41 -4.75
CA ASP A 166 -1.61 -1.63 -3.62
C ASP A 166 -0.98 -3.02 -3.74
N PHE A 167 0.14 -3.22 -3.05
CA PHE A 167 0.72 -4.53 -2.85
C PHE A 167 0.61 -4.96 -1.38
N PHE A 168 0.35 -6.24 -1.17
CA PHE A 168 0.16 -6.88 0.11
C PHE A 168 1.34 -7.81 0.37
N THR A 169 1.98 -7.68 1.54
CA THR A 169 3.10 -8.51 2.01
C THR A 169 2.69 -9.29 3.25
N PRO A 170 3.44 -10.34 3.65
CA PRO A 170 3.27 -10.97 4.96
C PRO A 170 3.54 -9.97 6.11
N LEU A 171 3.15 -10.34 7.33
CA LEU A 171 3.50 -9.59 8.54
C LEU A 171 5.03 -9.63 8.74
N PRO A 172 5.69 -8.48 9.00
CA PRO A 172 7.09 -8.49 9.39
C PRO A 172 7.25 -9.30 10.67
N GLN A 173 8.18 -10.25 10.68
CA GLN A 173 8.46 -11.08 11.85
C GLN A 173 9.65 -10.50 12.61
N LYS A 174 9.67 -10.74 13.92
CA LYS A 174 10.80 -10.39 14.78
C LYS A 174 11.99 -11.27 14.40
N THR A 175 13.11 -10.68 13.99
CA THR A 175 14.35 -11.39 13.77
C THR A 175 15.20 -11.36 15.02
N ILE A 176 15.04 -12.36 15.88
CA ILE A 176 15.94 -12.52 17.03
C ILE A 176 17.15 -13.31 16.55
N LYS A 177 18.26 -12.62 16.35
CA LYS A 177 19.54 -13.25 16.01
C LYS A 177 20.33 -13.44 17.30
N TRP A 178 20.73 -14.66 17.64
CA TRP A 178 21.49 -14.97 18.86
C TRP A 178 22.79 -14.17 18.97
N TYR A 179 23.41 -13.87 17.81
CA TYR A 179 24.62 -13.07 17.71
C TYR A 179 24.37 -11.56 17.91
N GLY A 180 23.10 -11.13 18.06
CA GLY A 180 22.72 -9.74 18.30
C GLY A 180 23.42 -9.12 19.52
N VAL A 181 23.80 -9.96 20.49
CA VAL A 181 24.59 -9.56 21.66
C VAL A 181 25.95 -8.94 21.27
N LEU A 182 26.55 -9.37 20.16
CA LEU A 182 27.81 -8.81 19.65
C LEU A 182 27.60 -7.48 18.93
N PHE A 183 26.38 -7.18 18.46
CA PHE A 183 26.03 -5.93 17.78
C PHE A 183 25.61 -4.80 18.73
N VAL A 184 25.64 -5.05 20.04
CA VAL A 184 25.35 -4.05 21.10
C VAL A 184 26.33 -2.87 21.04
N PHE A 185 27.57 -3.13 20.60
CA PHE A 185 28.56 -2.09 20.29
C PHE A 185 29.00 -2.17 18.84
N GLN A 186 29.30 -1.01 18.26
CA GLN A 186 29.94 -0.93 16.94
C GLN A 186 31.31 -1.61 16.98
N ARG A 187 31.74 -2.12 15.82
CA ARG A 187 33.02 -2.82 15.67
C ARG A 187 34.20 -2.00 16.19
N ASP A 188 34.21 -0.70 15.90
CA ASP A 188 35.31 0.20 16.29
C ASP A 188 35.41 0.36 17.81
N LEU A 189 34.27 0.36 18.50
CA LEU A 189 34.22 0.41 19.96
C LEU A 189 34.70 -0.90 20.58
N TRP A 190 34.31 -2.05 20.02
CA TRP A 190 34.84 -3.36 20.45
C TRP A 190 36.36 -3.43 20.32
N VAL A 191 36.89 -2.99 19.18
CA VAL A 191 38.34 -2.93 18.95
C VAL A 191 39.00 -1.99 19.96
N SER A 192 38.40 -0.82 20.22
CA SER A 192 38.90 0.15 21.20
C SER A 192 38.94 -0.42 22.63
N ILE A 193 37.91 -1.16 23.05
CA ILE A 193 37.87 -1.86 24.35
C ILE A 193 38.97 -2.93 24.42
N GLY A 194 39.19 -3.68 23.34
CA GLY A 194 40.24 -4.69 23.28
C GLY A 194 41.64 -4.08 23.37
N ILE A 195 41.90 -3.01 22.61
CA ILE A 195 43.17 -2.29 22.61
C ILE A 195 43.43 -1.65 23.98
N SER A 196 42.46 -0.95 24.56
CA SER A 196 42.63 -0.31 25.88
C SER A 196 42.90 -1.33 26.99
N THR A 197 42.23 -2.49 26.94
CA THR A 197 42.48 -3.60 27.86
C THR A 197 43.89 -4.16 27.68
N LEU A 198 44.34 -4.37 26.45
CA LEU A 198 45.70 -4.81 26.16
C LEU A 198 46.74 -3.81 26.67
N CYS A 199 46.53 -2.51 26.47
CA CYS A 199 47.41 -1.46 26.99
C CYS A 199 47.53 -1.52 28.52
N VAL A 200 46.42 -1.70 29.24
CA VAL A 200 46.45 -1.79 30.72
C VAL A 200 47.15 -3.07 31.18
N VAL A 201 46.93 -4.20 30.50
CA VAL A 201 47.67 -5.44 30.76
C VAL A 201 49.18 -5.23 30.59
N LEU A 202 49.61 -4.55 29.53
CA LEU A 202 51.02 -4.24 29.28
C LEU A 202 51.61 -3.32 30.36
N VAL A 203 50.91 -2.25 30.75
CA VAL A 203 51.37 -1.35 31.81
C VAL A 203 51.49 -2.09 33.15
N LEU A 204 50.51 -2.91 33.51
CA LEU A 204 50.56 -3.73 34.72
C LEU A 204 51.71 -4.74 34.70
N PHE A 205 51.98 -5.33 33.53
CA PHE A 205 53.12 -6.24 33.35
C PHE A 205 54.46 -5.55 33.59
N LEU A 206 54.66 -4.35 33.03
CA LEU A 206 55.89 -3.56 33.21
C LEU A 206 56.08 -3.15 34.68
N GLN A 207 55.02 -2.67 35.34
CA GLN A 207 55.07 -2.23 36.74
C GLN A 207 55.41 -3.36 37.72
N VAL A 208 54.99 -4.59 37.45
CA VAL A 208 55.33 -5.74 38.31
C VAL A 208 56.76 -6.24 38.02
N ARG A 209 57.19 -6.26 36.76
CA ARG A 209 58.53 -6.69 36.37
C ARG A 209 59.62 -5.86 37.05
N GLU A 210 59.40 -4.55 37.18
CA GLU A 210 60.34 -3.65 37.86
C GLU A 210 60.33 -3.80 39.40
N GLY A 211 59.25 -4.33 39.97
CA GLY A 211 58.98 -4.28 41.41
C GLY A 211 59.26 -5.57 42.20
N THR A 212 59.12 -6.75 41.58
CA THR A 212 59.28 -8.06 42.23
C THR A 212 59.70 -9.09 41.18
N GLY A 213 60.87 -9.72 41.34
CA GLY A 213 61.40 -10.74 40.41
C GLY A 213 60.67 -12.08 40.42
N ASP A 214 59.39 -12.12 40.81
CA ASP A 214 58.62 -13.36 41.02
C ASP A 214 57.68 -13.66 39.83
N PRO A 215 57.65 -14.90 39.30
CA PRO A 215 57.15 -15.23 37.96
C PRO A 215 55.63 -15.51 37.90
N SER A 216 54.80 -14.91 38.75
CA SER A 216 53.35 -15.14 38.68
C SER A 216 52.63 -14.21 37.70
N THR A 217 53.21 -14.00 36.52
CA THR A 217 52.71 -13.17 35.41
C THR A 217 51.25 -13.45 35.05
N PHE A 218 50.83 -14.72 35.11
CA PHE A 218 49.45 -15.13 34.84
C PHE A 218 48.43 -14.61 35.87
N LYS A 219 48.84 -14.40 37.13
CA LYS A 219 47.94 -13.87 38.17
C LYS A 219 47.62 -12.39 37.94
N ILE A 220 48.51 -11.65 37.29
CA ILE A 220 48.32 -10.21 37.00
C ILE A 220 47.44 -10.01 35.76
N LEU A 221 47.56 -10.88 34.75
CA LEU A 221 46.65 -10.91 33.60
C LEU A 221 45.20 -11.13 34.03
N ARG A 222 44.98 -11.84 35.15
CA ARG A 222 43.66 -12.09 35.73
C ARG A 222 42.99 -10.82 36.26
N ILE A 223 43.73 -9.78 36.66
CA ILE A 223 43.14 -8.58 37.29
C ILE A 223 42.26 -7.79 36.29
N PRO A 224 42.74 -7.42 35.08
CA PRO A 224 41.89 -6.76 34.09
C PRO A 224 40.74 -7.65 33.61
N LEU A 225 40.99 -8.95 33.41
CA LEU A 225 39.95 -9.90 33.00
C LEU A 225 38.85 -10.04 34.04
N CYS A 226 39.20 -10.18 35.32
CA CYS A 226 38.22 -10.22 36.41
C CYS A 226 37.46 -8.90 36.53
N SER A 227 38.12 -7.76 36.35
CA SER A 227 37.44 -6.45 36.39
C SER A 227 36.40 -6.30 35.28
N LEU A 228 36.73 -6.70 34.05
CA LEU A 228 35.78 -6.70 32.92
C LEU A 228 34.63 -7.69 33.12
N LEU A 229 34.91 -8.89 33.65
CA LEU A 229 33.89 -9.91 33.94
C LEU A 229 33.12 -9.67 35.25
N GLN A 230 33.39 -8.56 35.95
CA GLN A 230 32.83 -8.25 37.28
C GLN A 230 33.06 -9.36 38.32
N GLN A 231 34.17 -10.08 38.20
CA GLN A 231 34.59 -11.08 39.16
C GLN A 231 35.52 -10.46 40.22
N PRO A 232 35.43 -10.90 41.49
CA PRO A 232 36.35 -10.45 42.52
C PRO A 232 37.77 -10.93 42.21
N SER A 233 38.76 -10.06 42.41
CA SER A 233 40.17 -10.41 42.37
C SER A 233 40.78 -10.20 43.75
N ASN A 234 41.38 -11.26 44.30
CA ASN A 234 41.98 -11.22 45.63
C ASN A 234 43.47 -10.86 45.54
N ASN A 235 44.00 -10.22 46.58
CA ASN A 235 45.43 -9.95 46.78
C ASN A 235 46.07 -9.00 45.74
N ILE A 236 45.47 -7.83 45.48
CA ILE A 236 46.07 -6.78 44.62
C ILE A 236 47.22 -6.06 45.37
N PRO A 237 48.47 -6.10 44.86
CA PRO A 237 49.61 -5.38 45.43
C PRO A 237 49.37 -3.88 45.55
N GLN A 238 49.91 -3.23 46.59
CA GLN A 238 49.71 -1.80 46.85
C GLN A 238 50.16 -0.92 45.67
N LYS A 239 51.29 -1.25 45.03
CA LYS A 239 51.88 -0.45 43.94
C LYS A 239 50.97 -0.31 42.71
N ILE A 240 50.16 -1.33 42.40
CA ILE A 240 49.27 -1.33 41.21
C ILE A 240 47.82 -0.95 41.54
N ARG A 241 47.51 -0.69 42.81
CA ARG A 241 46.13 -0.57 43.32
C ARG A 241 45.36 0.59 42.69
N VAL A 242 46.01 1.73 42.50
CA VAL A 242 45.37 2.92 41.89
C VAL A 242 45.02 2.65 40.42
N LEU A 243 45.97 2.12 39.64
CA LEU A 243 45.76 1.78 38.23
C LEU A 243 44.67 0.72 38.07
N SER A 244 44.70 -0.34 38.88
CA SER A 244 43.65 -1.36 38.92
C SER A 244 42.28 -0.77 39.31
N GLY A 245 42.24 0.20 40.22
CA GLY A 245 41.02 0.91 40.62
C GLY A 245 40.44 1.77 39.49
N MET A 246 41.28 2.49 38.74
CA MET A 246 40.86 3.24 37.56
C MET A 246 40.32 2.31 36.46
N PHE A 247 41.00 1.18 36.23
CA PHE A 247 40.54 0.18 35.26
C PHE A 247 39.24 -0.50 35.71
N PHE A 248 39.06 -0.72 37.01
CA PHE A 248 37.81 -1.21 37.56
C PHE A 248 36.67 -0.22 37.32
N PHE A 249 36.88 1.08 37.54
CA PHE A 249 35.87 2.10 37.24
C PHE A 249 35.53 2.17 35.74
N TYR A 250 36.54 2.09 34.86
CA TYR A 250 36.34 1.94 33.42
C TYR A 250 35.50 0.70 33.08
N SER A 251 35.80 -0.43 33.71
CA SER A 251 35.07 -1.70 33.50
C SER A 251 33.61 -1.59 33.93
N ILE A 252 33.30 -0.87 35.02
CA ILE A 252 31.93 -0.58 35.42
C ILE A 252 31.21 0.20 34.32
N ILE A 253 31.80 1.29 33.83
CA ILE A 253 31.19 2.13 32.78
C ILE A 253 30.89 1.30 31.52
N VAL A 254 31.87 0.55 31.03
CA VAL A 254 31.72 -0.29 29.83
C VAL A 254 30.61 -1.32 30.02
N ASN A 255 30.60 -2.02 31.16
CA ASN A 255 29.60 -3.04 31.44
C ASN A 255 28.20 -2.46 31.62
N THR A 256 28.07 -1.33 32.31
CA THR A 256 26.77 -0.65 32.47
C THR A 256 26.22 -0.24 31.10
N CYS A 257 27.03 0.37 30.25
CA CYS A 257 26.64 0.72 28.88
C CYS A 257 26.26 -0.52 28.06
N PHE A 258 27.02 -1.61 28.18
CA PHE A 258 26.71 -2.88 27.51
C PHE A 258 25.36 -3.44 27.97
N SER A 259 25.12 -3.50 29.29
CA SER A 259 23.85 -3.97 29.85
C SER A 259 22.66 -3.09 29.45
N CYS A 260 22.82 -1.77 29.45
CA CYS A 260 21.77 -0.83 29.01
C CYS A 260 21.43 -1.02 27.53
N ASN A 261 22.44 -1.10 26.66
CA ASN A 261 22.22 -1.25 25.23
C ASN A 261 21.68 -2.65 24.90
N LEU A 262 22.13 -3.69 25.60
CA LEU A 262 21.58 -5.04 25.47
C LEU A 262 20.11 -5.08 25.89
N ALA A 263 19.74 -4.44 27.00
CA ALA A 263 18.35 -4.33 27.43
C ALA A 263 17.50 -3.61 26.38
N ALA A 264 17.97 -2.48 25.85
CA ALA A 264 17.29 -1.75 24.79
C ALA A 264 17.09 -2.63 23.54
N PHE A 265 18.13 -3.35 23.11
CA PHE A 265 18.06 -4.26 21.96
C PHE A 265 17.04 -5.39 22.15
N LEU A 266 16.97 -5.97 23.36
CA LEU A 266 16.00 -7.03 23.66
C LEU A 266 14.55 -6.51 23.74
N THR A 267 14.35 -5.25 24.13
CA THR A 267 13.02 -4.64 24.15
C THR A 267 12.48 -4.28 22.78
N PHE A 268 13.34 -3.87 21.85
CA PHE A 268 12.99 -3.49 20.48
C PHE A 268 13.57 -4.48 19.47
N PRO A 269 12.88 -5.61 19.22
CA PRO A 269 13.36 -6.58 18.25
C PRO A 269 13.39 -5.97 16.85
N GLU A 270 14.51 -6.20 16.15
CA GLU A 270 14.62 -5.90 14.73
C GLU A 270 13.56 -6.69 13.95
N MET A 271 12.91 -6.02 13.01
CA MET A 271 11.86 -6.60 12.18
C MET A 271 12.43 -6.92 10.80
N ASP A 272 11.97 -8.02 10.20
CA ASP A 272 12.36 -8.37 8.82
C ASP A 272 12.09 -7.20 7.86
N PRO A 273 13.07 -6.81 7.00
CA PRO A 273 12.92 -5.69 6.09
C PRO A 273 12.01 -6.08 4.91
N LEU A 274 10.72 -5.81 5.05
CA LEU A 274 9.75 -5.98 3.97
C LEU A 274 9.68 -4.73 3.08
N PRO A 275 9.37 -4.89 1.78
CA PRO A 275 9.23 -3.75 0.89
C PRO A 275 8.05 -2.90 1.36
N THR A 276 8.29 -1.61 1.54
CA THR A 276 7.26 -0.63 1.88
C THR A 276 6.92 0.25 0.69
N THR A 277 7.88 0.52 -0.19
CA THR A 277 7.65 1.30 -1.40
C THR A 277 7.74 0.44 -2.67
N PRO A 278 7.10 0.85 -3.78
CA PRO A 278 7.27 0.19 -5.08
C PRO A 278 8.72 0.15 -5.54
N GLU A 279 9.53 1.16 -5.20
CA GLU A 279 10.96 1.24 -5.53
C GLU A 279 11.75 0.18 -4.75
N GLN A 280 11.49 0.04 -3.44
CA GLN A 280 12.08 -1.03 -2.63
C GLN A 280 11.67 -2.39 -3.15
N LEU A 281 10.39 -2.56 -3.50
CA LEU A 281 9.91 -3.80 -4.12
C LEU A 281 10.74 -4.08 -5.38
N ALA A 282 10.88 -3.13 -6.30
CA ALA A 282 11.65 -3.31 -7.54
C ALA A 282 13.15 -3.60 -7.33
N GLN A 283 13.75 -3.15 -6.22
CA GLN A 283 15.13 -3.47 -5.86
C GLN A 283 15.29 -4.87 -5.27
N MET A 284 14.30 -5.33 -4.50
CA MET A 284 14.31 -6.64 -3.85
C MET A 284 14.00 -7.76 -4.84
N THR A 285 15.00 -8.21 -5.61
CA THR A 285 14.85 -9.23 -6.68
C THR A 285 14.31 -10.58 -6.19
N HIS A 286 14.57 -10.94 -4.93
CA HIS A 286 14.17 -12.19 -4.31
C HIS A 286 12.67 -12.29 -3.96
N VAL A 287 11.91 -11.18 -4.08
CA VAL A 287 10.47 -11.16 -3.77
C VAL A 287 9.66 -11.54 -5.02
N HIS A 288 8.89 -12.62 -4.91
CA HIS A 288 7.95 -13.05 -5.94
C HIS A 288 6.73 -12.14 -5.96
N VAL A 289 6.40 -11.58 -7.12
CA VAL A 289 5.28 -10.63 -7.26
C VAL A 289 4.17 -11.26 -8.06
N THR A 290 2.97 -11.32 -7.47
CA THR A 290 1.76 -11.81 -8.12
C THR A 290 0.78 -10.66 -8.29
N VAL A 291 0.07 -10.56 -9.40
CA VAL A 291 -1.02 -9.59 -9.61
C VAL A 291 -2.32 -10.30 -9.90
N VAL A 292 -3.41 -9.81 -9.30
CA VAL A 292 -4.75 -10.27 -9.69
C VAL A 292 -5.10 -9.66 -11.05
N HIS A 293 -5.16 -10.51 -12.07
CA HIS A 293 -5.42 -10.10 -13.44
C HIS A 293 -6.93 -10.03 -13.71
N TYR A 294 -7.42 -8.81 -13.89
CA TYR A 294 -8.76 -8.53 -14.38
C TYR A 294 -8.63 -8.11 -15.85
N ALA A 295 -9.05 -8.96 -16.79
CA ALA A 295 -8.80 -8.70 -18.20
C ALA A 295 -9.51 -7.41 -18.65
N GLY A 296 -8.74 -6.49 -19.22
CA GLY A 296 -9.25 -5.20 -19.68
C GLY A 296 -9.51 -4.18 -18.58
N ALA A 297 -9.24 -4.51 -17.31
CA ALA A 297 -9.24 -3.52 -16.25
C ALA A 297 -8.06 -2.55 -16.40
N ILE A 298 -8.17 -1.41 -15.71
CA ILE A 298 -7.14 -0.36 -15.79
C ILE A 298 -5.80 -0.84 -15.24
N SER A 299 -5.77 -1.79 -14.29
CA SER A 299 -4.52 -2.39 -13.83
C SER A 299 -3.78 -3.15 -14.94
N ASP A 300 -4.48 -3.91 -15.80
CA ASP A 300 -3.86 -4.61 -16.92
C ASP A 300 -3.36 -3.63 -17.99
N ILE A 301 -4.12 -2.56 -18.25
CA ILE A 301 -3.70 -1.48 -19.16
C ILE A 301 -2.45 -0.77 -18.61
N PHE A 302 -2.43 -0.47 -17.31
CA PHE A 302 -1.32 0.17 -16.61
C PHE A 302 -0.02 -0.65 -16.76
N PHE A 303 -0.03 -1.95 -16.44
CA PHE A 303 1.17 -2.79 -16.58
C PHE A 303 1.58 -3.03 -18.03
N LYS A 304 0.66 -2.93 -18.99
CA LYS A 304 0.97 -3.01 -20.43
C LYS A 304 1.61 -1.75 -20.96
N GLN A 305 1.09 -0.57 -20.58
CA GLN A 305 1.45 0.73 -21.17
C GLN A 305 2.50 1.51 -20.35
N SER A 306 2.72 1.17 -19.08
CA SER A 306 3.65 1.93 -18.23
C SER A 306 5.10 1.81 -18.71
N SER A 307 5.76 2.95 -18.87
CA SER A 307 7.19 3.08 -19.22
C SER A 307 8.09 3.33 -18.01
N SER A 308 7.54 3.30 -16.79
CA SER A 308 8.33 3.55 -15.57
C SER A 308 9.36 2.44 -15.35
N PRO A 309 10.65 2.74 -15.09
CA PRO A 309 11.68 1.74 -14.88
C PRO A 309 11.37 0.81 -13.70
N THR A 310 10.74 1.33 -12.65
CA THR A 310 10.27 0.56 -11.48
C THR A 310 9.23 -0.49 -11.89
N VAL A 311 8.25 -0.08 -12.71
CA VAL A 311 7.18 -0.98 -13.17
C VAL A 311 7.72 -2.03 -14.14
N LEU A 312 8.66 -1.66 -15.02
CA LEU A 312 9.31 -2.60 -15.93
C LEU A 312 10.07 -3.70 -15.16
N LYS A 313 10.86 -3.33 -14.15
CA LYS A 313 11.55 -4.31 -13.27
C LYS A 313 10.57 -5.24 -12.55
N ILE A 314 9.45 -4.71 -12.06
CA ILE A 314 8.43 -5.54 -11.41
C ILE A 314 7.77 -6.47 -12.43
N LYS A 315 7.52 -5.98 -13.65
CA LYS A 315 6.86 -6.71 -14.74
C LYS A 315 7.64 -7.94 -15.20
N GLU A 316 8.97 -7.90 -15.20
CA GLU A 316 9.84 -9.03 -15.57
C GLU A 316 9.57 -10.30 -14.75
N ARG A 317 9.10 -10.15 -13.52
CA ARG A 317 8.84 -11.22 -12.55
C ARG A 317 7.38 -11.31 -12.10
N LEU A 318 6.49 -10.63 -12.82
CA LEU A 318 5.10 -10.49 -12.44
C LEU A 318 4.30 -11.71 -12.88
N GLU A 319 3.84 -12.51 -11.92
CA GLU A 319 2.93 -13.62 -12.16
C GLU A 319 1.47 -13.12 -12.17
N LYS A 320 0.67 -13.55 -13.16
CA LYS A 320 -0.76 -13.21 -13.23
C LYS A 320 -1.61 -14.31 -12.59
N THR A 321 -2.54 -13.93 -11.74
CA THR A 321 -3.51 -14.85 -11.12
C THR A 321 -4.95 -14.43 -11.41
N ASN A 322 -5.83 -15.41 -11.58
CA ASN A 322 -7.25 -15.17 -11.82
C ASN A 322 -7.97 -14.63 -10.56
N PRO A 323 -9.01 -13.78 -10.71
CA PRO A 323 -9.75 -13.25 -9.57
C PRO A 323 -10.39 -14.33 -8.68
N LYS A 324 -10.76 -15.47 -9.26
CA LYS A 324 -11.30 -16.63 -8.52
C LYS A 324 -10.28 -17.26 -7.57
N GLU A 325 -8.99 -17.14 -7.89
CA GLU A 325 -7.89 -17.69 -7.11
C GLU A 325 -7.25 -16.65 -6.18
N MET A 326 -7.80 -15.45 -6.12
CA MET A 326 -7.32 -14.34 -5.29
C MET A 326 -7.12 -14.78 -3.83
N ILE A 327 -8.07 -15.52 -3.25
CA ILE A 327 -7.97 -15.99 -1.86
C ILE A 327 -6.78 -16.95 -1.69
N ARG A 328 -6.56 -17.85 -2.66
CA ARG A 328 -5.44 -18.80 -2.62
C ARG A 328 -4.10 -18.07 -2.75
N ALA A 329 -4.01 -17.11 -3.67
CA ALA A 329 -2.82 -16.28 -3.83
C ALA A 329 -2.52 -15.48 -2.56
N LEU A 330 -3.54 -14.88 -1.96
CA LEU A 330 -3.39 -14.08 -0.75
C LEU A 330 -2.97 -14.94 0.46
N LYS A 331 -3.51 -16.16 0.59
CA LYS A 331 -3.03 -17.16 1.56
C LYS A 331 -1.59 -17.58 1.30
N LYS A 332 -1.20 -17.83 0.05
CA LYS A 332 0.19 -18.15 -0.32
C LYS A 332 1.12 -17.01 0.08
N THR A 333 0.69 -15.76 -0.15
CA THR A 333 1.46 -14.56 0.22
C THR A 333 1.61 -14.39 1.72
N ALA A 334 0.58 -14.73 2.50
CA ALA A 334 0.63 -14.69 3.95
C ALA A 334 1.66 -15.68 4.55
N VAL A 335 1.82 -16.84 3.92
CA VAL A 335 2.73 -17.91 4.39
C VAL A 335 4.15 -17.72 3.87
N THR A 336 4.30 -17.21 2.64
CA THR A 336 5.59 -17.12 1.97
C THR A 336 6.26 -15.78 2.26
N ARG A 337 7.36 -15.77 3.03
CA ARG A 337 8.07 -14.54 3.44
C ARG A 337 8.45 -13.61 2.28
N ASN A 338 8.90 -14.18 1.16
CA ASN A 338 9.42 -13.43 0.01
C ASN A 338 8.37 -13.29 -1.09
N SER A 339 7.16 -12.84 -0.74
CA SER A 339 6.11 -12.68 -1.74
C SER A 339 5.26 -11.44 -1.52
N ALA A 340 4.77 -10.88 -2.63
CA ALA A 340 3.91 -9.72 -2.64
C ALA A 340 2.75 -9.94 -3.63
N LEU A 341 1.53 -9.61 -3.20
CA LEU A 341 0.33 -9.67 -4.04
C LEU A 341 -0.14 -8.26 -4.39
N ILE A 342 -0.28 -7.94 -5.66
CA ILE A 342 -0.80 -6.66 -6.15
C ILE A 342 -2.30 -6.79 -6.41
N ASN A 343 -3.10 -5.95 -5.77
CA ASN A 343 -4.54 -5.85 -6.02
C ASN A 343 -5.08 -4.44 -5.69
N PHE A 344 -6.30 -4.14 -6.11
CA PHE A 344 -6.99 -2.94 -5.69
C PHE A 344 -7.21 -2.93 -4.18
N ARG A 345 -6.87 -1.82 -3.52
CA ARG A 345 -6.93 -1.66 -2.06
C ARG A 345 -8.22 -2.18 -1.40
N PRO A 346 -9.43 -1.73 -1.76
CA PRO A 346 -10.65 -2.16 -1.08
C PRO A 346 -10.94 -3.66 -1.27
N LEU A 347 -10.61 -4.23 -2.43
CA LEU A 347 -10.80 -5.66 -2.69
C LEU A 347 -9.84 -6.50 -1.86
N GLY A 348 -8.57 -6.11 -1.79
CA GLY A 348 -7.58 -6.78 -0.96
C GLY A 348 -7.92 -6.69 0.52
N GLN A 349 -8.21 -5.50 1.05
CA GLN A 349 -8.54 -5.28 2.46
C GLN A 349 -9.76 -6.08 2.91
N ILE A 350 -10.83 -6.11 2.12
CA ILE A 350 -12.03 -6.88 2.50
C ILE A 350 -11.76 -8.38 2.41
N THR A 351 -11.02 -8.84 1.41
CA THR A 351 -10.63 -10.26 1.31
C THR A 351 -9.81 -10.70 2.51
N ILE A 352 -8.90 -9.84 2.98
CA ILE A 352 -8.11 -10.05 4.21
C ILE A 352 -9.02 -10.04 5.42
N ALA A 353 -9.89 -9.04 5.54
CA ALA A 353 -10.80 -8.86 6.66
C ALA A 353 -11.72 -10.08 6.86
N GLU A 354 -12.24 -10.64 5.77
CA GLU A 354 -13.16 -11.78 5.80
C GLU A 354 -12.46 -13.13 6.04
N ASN A 355 -11.25 -13.32 5.52
CA ASN A 355 -10.65 -14.66 5.42
C ASN A 355 -9.39 -14.86 6.26
N LEU A 356 -8.73 -13.78 6.70
CA LEU A 356 -7.38 -13.84 7.29
C LEU A 356 -7.23 -13.09 8.61
N THR A 357 -8.21 -12.30 9.05
CA THR A 357 -8.19 -11.66 10.38
C THR A 357 -8.21 -12.66 11.54
N LEU A 358 -8.69 -13.88 11.30
CA LEU A 358 -8.62 -14.99 12.25
C LEU A 358 -7.29 -15.78 12.18
N HIS A 359 -6.40 -15.45 11.23
CA HIS A 359 -5.09 -16.10 11.11
C HIS A 359 -4.00 -15.27 11.84
N PRO A 360 -3.31 -15.85 12.84
CA PRO A 360 -2.16 -15.18 13.46
C PRO A 360 -1.04 -15.03 12.42
N GLY A 361 -0.63 -13.79 12.12
CA GLY A 361 0.44 -13.50 11.15
C GLY A 361 0.08 -12.57 9.99
N PHE A 362 -1.07 -11.90 10.01
CA PHE A 362 -1.48 -10.98 8.96
C PHE A 362 -1.49 -9.52 9.46
N ASN A 363 -0.73 -8.62 8.82
CA ASN A 363 -0.90 -7.18 8.98
C ASN A 363 -0.95 -6.55 7.59
N VAL A 364 -1.94 -5.69 7.39
CA VAL A 364 -1.99 -4.81 6.24
C VAL A 364 -0.94 -3.74 6.51
N ALA A 365 0.24 -3.84 5.90
CA ALA A 365 1.16 -2.72 5.81
C ALA A 365 0.50 -1.63 4.92
N CYS A 366 -0.51 -0.96 5.47
CA CYS A 366 -1.16 0.19 4.87
C CYS A 366 -0.23 1.36 5.15
N ILE A 367 0.64 1.67 4.21
CA ILE A 367 1.53 2.83 4.33
C ILE A 367 0.68 4.08 4.14
N SER A 368 0.27 4.60 5.28
CA SER A 368 -0.26 5.93 5.52
C SER A 368 0.72 7.07 5.17
N HIS A 369 1.90 6.78 4.61
CA HIS A 369 2.86 7.82 4.19
C HIS A 369 2.75 8.30 2.74
N ALA A 370 1.87 7.71 1.91
CA ALA A 370 1.58 8.25 0.57
C ALA A 370 0.49 9.35 0.55
N GLN A 371 0.13 9.92 1.71
CA GLN A 371 -0.74 11.09 1.82
C GLN A 371 0.01 12.43 1.83
N LYS A 372 1.36 12.44 1.83
CA LYS A 372 2.16 13.67 1.84
C LYS A 372 2.93 14.00 0.55
N ILE A 373 2.74 13.26 -0.53
CA ILE A 373 3.31 13.60 -1.85
C ILE A 373 2.17 13.63 -2.87
N LEU A 374 1.31 14.65 -2.73
CA LEU A 374 0.33 15.06 -3.73
C LEU A 374 0.23 16.59 -3.73
N GLN A 375 1.40 17.21 -3.81
CA GLN A 375 1.61 18.52 -4.40
C GLN A 375 2.93 18.46 -5.15
N ILE A 376 2.92 17.82 -6.31
CA ILE A 376 3.81 18.17 -7.41
C ILE A 376 2.90 18.18 -8.66
N HIS A 377 2.97 19.31 -9.35
CA HIS A 377 2.05 19.84 -10.37
C HIS A 377 1.60 18.87 -11.47
#